data_AF-A0A2N8L0I9-F1
#
_entry.id   AF-A0A2N8L0I9-F1
#
_cell.length_a   1.000
_cell.length_b   1.000
_cell.length_c   1.000
_cell.angle_alpha   90.00
_cell.angle_beta   90.00
_cell.angle_gamma   90.00
#
_symmetry.space_group_name_H-M   'P 1'
#
loop_
_entity.id
_entity.type
_entity.pdbx_description
1 polymer ?
#
loop_
_entity_poly.entity_id
_entity_poly.type
_entity_poly.pdbx_seq_one_letter_code
_entity_poly.pdbx_strand_id
1 'polypeptide(L)'
;MLTMSFEVPDLLGPYLLPLLIAVPLAIVVFIISLRRGDHEVPPAGHNTVMPPLPEDYAPVKRAATAPLAPEAPVAAAPVQASGPIPLLVVDDSAVARAKLARLFEGVGYQVTVAKDGLEALQRLAEQRFAVLITDLEMPNKDGFELIADVQGSLETEDLPIIAITGHDEMQARVHQVQGLYGIFKKPWNDRELLKRVETLASLRRR
;
A
#
# COMPACT_ATOMS: atom_id res chain seq x y z
N MET A 1 47.23 23.45 26.99
CA MET A 1 46.65 22.62 25.92
C MET A 1 47.27 21.24 26.03
N LEU A 2 46.50 20.25 26.48
CA LEU A 2 46.98 18.86 26.63
C LEU A 2 46.34 18.04 25.51
N THR A 3 47.05 17.85 24.40
CA THR A 3 46.68 16.89 23.35
C THR A 3 47.11 15.50 23.85
N MET A 4 46.14 14.72 24.36
CA MET A 4 46.36 13.30 24.58
C MET A 4 46.27 12.58 23.24
N SER A 5 47.42 12.27 22.65
CA SER A 5 47.50 11.31 21.54
C SER A 5 47.11 9.93 22.07
N PHE A 6 46.01 9.39 21.54
CA PHE A 6 45.57 8.04 21.84
C PHE A 6 46.30 7.08 20.88
N GLU A 7 47.51 6.68 21.23
CA GLU A 7 48.25 5.66 20.49
C GLU A 7 47.65 4.29 20.79
N VAL A 8 47.05 3.69 19.76
CA VAL A 8 46.52 2.33 19.80
C VAL A 8 47.72 1.37 19.87
N PRO A 9 47.81 0.49 20.89
CA PRO A 9 48.90 -0.48 20.99
C PRO A 9 48.99 -1.37 19.73
N ASP A 10 50.20 -1.58 19.19
CA ASP A 10 50.47 -2.38 17.98
C ASP A 10 49.86 -3.79 17.99
N LEU A 11 49.59 -4.32 19.19
CA LEU A 11 48.97 -5.64 19.39
C LEU A 11 47.48 -5.69 18.99
N LEU A 12 46.78 -4.55 18.97
CA LEU A 12 45.34 -4.46 18.67
C LEU A 12 45.05 -4.11 17.20
N GLY A 13 46.03 -3.57 16.47
CA GLY A 13 45.90 -3.19 15.05
C GLY A 13 45.25 -4.25 14.15
N PRO A 14 45.72 -5.52 14.13
CA PRO A 14 45.17 -6.54 13.24
C PRO A 14 43.77 -7.01 13.64
N TYR A 15 43.32 -6.76 14.87
CA TYR A 15 41.99 -7.15 15.36
C TYR A 15 40.97 -6.03 15.27
N LEU A 16 41.40 -4.77 15.15
CA LEU A 16 40.50 -3.62 15.04
C LEU A 16 39.73 -3.62 13.72
N LEU A 17 40.39 -3.87 12.59
CA LEU A 17 39.73 -3.88 11.28
C LEU A 17 38.63 -4.95 11.14
N PRO A 18 38.87 -6.24 11.51
CA PRO A 18 37.81 -7.25 11.46
C PRO A 18 36.71 -6.97 12.48
N LEU A 19 37.02 -6.42 13.67
CA LEU A 19 36.01 -6.05 14.66
C LEU A 19 35.11 -4.90 14.16
N LEU A 20 35.70 -3.91 13.48
CA LEU A 20 34.99 -2.75 12.92
C LEU A 20 34.04 -3.14 11.78
N ILE A 21 34.29 -4.28 11.11
CA ILE A 21 33.39 -4.86 10.11
C ILE A 21 32.39 -5.85 10.73
N ALA A 22 32.84 -6.68 11.67
CA ALA A 22 32.02 -7.72 12.28
C ALA A 22 30.91 -7.17 13.18
N VAL A 23 31.18 -6.08 13.92
CA VAL A 23 30.19 -5.49 14.85
C VAL A 23 29.00 -4.89 14.08
N PRO A 24 29.17 -4.03 13.06
CA PRO A 24 28.04 -3.55 12.26
C PRO A 24 27.29 -4.68 11.55
N LEU A 25 28.00 -5.68 11.01
CA LEU A 25 27.38 -6.81 10.34
C LEU A 25 26.54 -7.66 11.31
N ALA A 26 27.04 -7.93 12.51
CA ALA A 26 26.31 -8.63 13.55
C ALA A 26 25.06 -7.87 14.00
N ILE A 27 25.13 -6.53 14.09
CA ILE A 27 23.96 -5.68 14.40
C ILE A 27 22.92 -5.77 13.28
N VAL A 28 23.33 -5.71 12.01
CA VAL A 28 22.42 -5.85 10.86
C VAL A 28 21.77 -7.24 10.83
N VAL A 29 22.55 -8.31 11.02
CA VAL A 29 22.04 -9.69 11.09
C VAL A 29 21.09 -9.86 12.28
N PHE A 30 21.40 -9.29 13.44
CA PHE A 30 20.56 -9.34 14.62
C PHE A 30 19.23 -8.59 14.40
N ILE A 31 19.26 -7.39 13.80
CA ILE A 31 18.05 -6.63 13.43
C ILE A 31 17.19 -7.39 12.42
N ILE A 32 17.81 -8.08 11.44
CA ILE A 32 17.09 -8.93 10.47
C ILE A 32 16.50 -10.17 11.16
N SER A 33 17.23 -10.77 12.10
CA SER A 33 16.78 -11.98 12.82
C SER A 33 15.66 -11.68 13.82
N LEU A 34 15.66 -10.51 14.46
CA LEU A 34 14.58 -10.02 15.32
C LEU A 34 13.25 -9.80 14.57
N ARG A 35 13.26 -9.72 13.23
CA ARG A 35 12.05 -9.64 12.40
C ARG A 35 11.48 -11.00 12.01
N ARG A 36 12.13 -12.11 12.38
CA ARG A 36 11.81 -13.46 11.87
C ARG A 36 11.19 -14.45 12.87
N GLY A 37 11.05 -14.09 14.15
CA GLY A 37 10.05 -14.69 15.06
C GLY A 37 8.90 -13.67 15.19
N ASP A 38 7.62 -13.99 15.01
CA ASP A 38 6.91 -15.19 15.41
C ASP A 38 5.78 -15.49 14.42
N HIS A 39 5.81 -16.69 13.84
CA HIS A 39 4.61 -17.33 13.30
C HIS A 39 4.57 -18.75 13.83
N GLU A 40 4.35 -18.87 15.15
CA GLU A 40 3.80 -20.09 15.70
C GLU A 40 2.35 -20.20 15.20
N VAL A 41 2.09 -21.16 14.31
CA VAL A 41 0.74 -21.50 13.87
C VAL A 41 0.14 -22.37 14.99
N PRO A 42 -0.90 -21.92 15.71
CA PRO A 42 -1.53 -22.78 16.69
C PRO A 42 -2.25 -23.94 15.97
N PRO A 43 -2.23 -25.17 16.53
CA PRO A 43 -2.88 -26.31 15.91
C PRO A 43 -4.39 -26.07 15.82
N ALA A 44 -4.93 -26.27 14.63
CA ALA A 44 -6.36 -26.20 14.36
C ALA A 44 -7.13 -27.20 15.24
N GLY A 45 -7.88 -26.68 16.19
CA GLY A 45 -8.81 -27.43 17.01
C GLY A 45 -9.88 -26.50 17.55
N HIS A 46 -11.11 -27.01 17.56
CA HIS A 46 -12.37 -26.49 18.13
C HIS A 46 -13.46 -26.19 17.09
N ASN A 47 -14.28 -27.22 16.85
CA ASN A 47 -15.60 -27.16 16.25
C ASN A 47 -16.41 -26.02 16.89
N THR A 48 -16.73 -24.98 16.12
CA THR A 48 -17.74 -24.00 16.55
C THR A 48 -19.11 -24.52 16.11
N VAL A 49 -19.87 -24.97 17.11
CA VAL A 49 -21.31 -25.23 17.00
C VAL A 49 -22.00 -23.89 16.73
N MET A 50 -22.81 -23.84 15.68
CA MET A 50 -23.68 -22.70 15.34
C MET A 50 -24.72 -22.50 16.46
N PRO A 51 -24.95 -21.28 16.98
CA PRO A 51 -26.00 -21.05 17.96
C PRO A 51 -27.39 -21.28 17.33
N PRO A 52 -28.35 -21.87 18.07
CA PRO A 52 -29.71 -22.04 17.56
C PRO A 52 -30.37 -20.66 17.34
N LEU A 53 -31.06 -20.54 16.21
CA LEU A 53 -31.85 -19.35 15.87
C LEU A 53 -32.96 -19.15 16.92
N PRO A 54 -33.31 -17.89 17.27
CA PRO A 54 -34.41 -17.59 18.18
C PRO A 54 -35.75 -18.09 17.61
N GLU A 55 -36.60 -18.64 18.47
CA GLU A 55 -37.85 -19.36 18.12
C GLU A 55 -38.94 -18.49 17.45
N ASP A 56 -38.75 -17.17 17.36
CA ASP A 56 -39.72 -16.23 16.79
C ASP A 56 -39.56 -15.97 15.28
N TYR A 57 -38.73 -16.76 14.58
CA TYR A 57 -38.62 -16.68 13.13
C TYR A 57 -39.83 -17.34 12.45
N ALA A 58 -40.94 -16.61 12.35
CA ALA A 58 -42.11 -17.04 11.60
C ALA A 58 -41.84 -17.01 10.08
N PRO A 59 -42.13 -18.09 9.33
CA PRO A 59 -41.93 -18.11 7.89
C PRO A 59 -42.93 -17.19 7.19
N VAL A 60 -42.43 -16.20 6.45
CA VAL A 60 -43.25 -15.34 5.58
C VAL A 60 -43.87 -16.21 4.49
N LYS A 61 -45.19 -16.40 4.54
CA LYS A 61 -45.99 -17.08 3.52
C LYS A 61 -45.87 -16.31 2.19
N ARG A 62 -45.28 -16.93 1.18
CA ARG A 62 -45.38 -16.49 -0.21
C ARG A 62 -46.78 -16.82 -0.73
N ALA A 63 -47.61 -15.81 -0.94
CA ALA A 63 -48.82 -15.94 -1.75
C ALA A 63 -48.42 -15.85 -3.23
N ALA A 64 -48.72 -16.91 -3.97
CA ALA A 64 -48.62 -16.93 -5.41
C ALA A 64 -49.93 -16.45 -6.04
N THR A 65 -49.85 -15.50 -6.97
CA THR A 65 -50.84 -15.36 -8.05
C THR A 65 -50.15 -14.78 -9.29
N ALA A 66 -50.23 -15.52 -10.39
CA ALA A 66 -49.80 -15.19 -11.75
C ALA A 66 -50.98 -14.54 -12.53
N PRO A 67 -50.91 -14.29 -13.87
CA PRO A 67 -49.86 -13.70 -14.71
C PRO A 67 -50.40 -12.55 -15.62
N LEU A 68 -49.58 -11.56 -15.99
CA LEU A 68 -49.77 -10.80 -17.23
C LEU A 68 -48.46 -10.77 -18.04
N ALA A 69 -48.56 -11.20 -19.30
CA ALA A 69 -47.50 -11.28 -20.29
C ALA A 69 -47.18 -9.90 -20.93
N PRO A 70 -46.27 -9.82 -21.91
CA PRO A 70 -44.82 -9.86 -21.78
C PRO A 70 -44.27 -8.44 -22.05
N GLU A 71 -43.67 -7.80 -21.05
CA GLU A 71 -42.81 -6.64 -21.36
C GLU A 71 -41.54 -7.18 -22.02
N ALA A 72 -41.30 -6.70 -23.24
CA ALA A 72 -40.16 -7.03 -24.07
C ALA A 72 -38.83 -6.89 -23.29
N PRO A 73 -37.83 -7.73 -23.59
CA PRO A 73 -36.61 -7.78 -22.80
C PRO A 73 -35.87 -6.47 -22.98
N VAL A 74 -35.88 -5.61 -21.96
CA VAL A 74 -34.76 -4.68 -21.76
C VAL A 74 -33.60 -5.59 -21.42
N ALA A 75 -32.87 -5.95 -22.48
CA ALA A 75 -31.65 -6.71 -22.40
C ALA A 75 -30.78 -6.03 -21.34
N ALA A 76 -30.67 -6.69 -20.19
CA ALA A 76 -29.62 -6.40 -19.24
C ALA A 76 -28.32 -6.69 -19.99
N ALA A 77 -27.75 -5.64 -20.59
CA ALA A 77 -26.41 -5.69 -21.12
C ALA A 77 -25.52 -6.23 -19.99
N PRO A 78 -24.65 -7.22 -20.27
CA PRO A 78 -23.75 -7.71 -19.24
C PRO A 78 -22.86 -6.52 -18.86
N VAL A 79 -22.87 -6.13 -17.58
CA VAL A 79 -21.92 -5.16 -17.05
C VAL A 79 -20.56 -5.86 -17.02
N GLN A 80 -19.93 -5.97 -18.19
CA GLN A 80 -18.53 -6.34 -18.33
C GLN A 80 -17.71 -5.07 -18.37
N ALA A 81 -17.61 -4.40 -17.23
CA ALA A 81 -16.50 -3.49 -16.96
C ALA A 81 -15.52 -4.25 -16.05
N SER A 82 -14.81 -5.23 -16.62
CA SER A 82 -13.74 -5.94 -15.90
C SER A 82 -12.43 -5.85 -16.68
N GLY A 83 -12.15 -4.65 -17.18
CA GLY A 83 -10.78 -4.30 -17.57
C GLY A 83 -9.89 -4.23 -16.33
N PRO A 84 -8.56 -4.37 -16.50
CA PRO A 84 -7.60 -4.18 -15.42
C PRO A 84 -7.81 -2.82 -14.74
N ILE A 85 -7.69 -2.77 -13.42
CA ILE A 85 -7.83 -1.51 -12.66
C ILE A 85 -6.51 -0.75 -12.74
N PRO A 86 -6.46 0.45 -13.33
CA PRO A 86 -5.22 1.19 -13.48
C PRO A 86 -4.75 1.77 -12.14
N LEU A 87 -3.49 1.57 -11.79
CA LEU A 87 -2.87 2.05 -10.56
C LEU A 87 -1.55 2.75 -10.89
N LEU A 88 -1.29 3.91 -10.28
CA LEU A 88 -0.03 4.63 -10.44
C LEU A 88 0.85 4.46 -9.19
N VAL A 89 2.07 3.97 -9.36
CA VAL A 89 3.08 3.87 -8.29
C VAL A 89 4.22 4.85 -8.58
N VAL A 90 4.52 5.70 -7.59
CA VAL A 90 5.58 6.71 -7.66
C VAL A 90 6.52 6.51 -6.48
N ASP A 91 7.79 6.24 -6.77
CA ASP A 91 8.83 6.06 -5.74
C ASP A 91 10.18 6.25 -6.46
N ASP A 92 11.20 6.83 -5.84
CA ASP A 92 12.51 7.04 -6.48
C ASP A 92 13.35 5.76 -6.53
N SER A 93 13.11 4.84 -5.60
CA SER A 93 13.76 3.53 -5.53
C SER A 93 13.18 2.55 -6.54
N ALA A 94 13.99 2.19 -7.52
CA ALA A 94 13.64 1.16 -8.51
C ALA A 94 13.24 -0.18 -7.86
N VAL A 95 13.83 -0.52 -6.71
CA VAL A 95 13.52 -1.75 -5.95
C VAL A 95 12.12 -1.67 -5.36
N ALA A 96 11.75 -0.54 -4.75
CA ALA A 96 10.43 -0.32 -4.19
C ALA A 96 9.35 -0.33 -5.28
N ARG A 97 9.57 0.39 -6.39
CA ARG A 97 8.68 0.38 -7.57
C ARG A 97 8.45 -1.04 -8.09
N ALA A 98 9.52 -1.83 -8.27
CA ALA A 98 9.42 -3.20 -8.75
C ALA A 98 8.68 -4.12 -7.76
N LYS A 99 8.89 -3.95 -6.45
CA LYS A 99 8.17 -4.71 -5.42
C LYS A 99 6.67 -4.41 -5.46
N LEU A 100 6.29 -3.12 -5.48
CA LEU A 100 4.90 -2.69 -5.50
C LEU A 100 4.20 -3.11 -6.80
N ALA A 101 4.86 -2.94 -7.95
CA ALA A 101 4.32 -3.38 -9.23
C ALA A 101 3.98 -4.88 -9.21
N ARG A 102 4.93 -5.73 -8.81
CA ARG A 102 4.70 -7.17 -8.69
C ARG A 102 3.58 -7.53 -7.72
N LEU A 103 3.48 -6.81 -6.60
CA LEU A 103 2.45 -7.03 -5.59
C LEU A 103 1.04 -6.80 -6.17
N PHE A 104 0.83 -5.68 -6.87
CA PHE A 104 -0.48 -5.31 -7.39
C PHE A 104 -0.82 -6.00 -8.72
N GLU A 105 0.14 -6.18 -9.62
CA GLU A 105 -0.04 -6.98 -10.84
C GLU A 105 -0.43 -8.42 -10.49
N GLY A 106 0.18 -8.99 -9.43
CA GLY A 106 -0.13 -10.32 -8.94
C GLY A 106 -1.59 -10.53 -8.49
N VAL A 107 -2.34 -9.45 -8.25
CA VAL A 107 -3.77 -9.49 -7.90
C VAL A 107 -4.67 -8.85 -8.96
N GLY A 108 -4.14 -8.56 -10.16
CA GLY A 108 -4.93 -8.16 -11.33
C GLY A 108 -5.05 -6.65 -11.58
N TYR A 109 -4.25 -5.80 -10.92
CA TYR A 109 -4.16 -4.39 -11.28
C TYR A 109 -3.28 -4.18 -12.51
N GLN A 110 -3.56 -3.13 -13.28
CA GLN A 110 -2.65 -2.60 -14.30
C GLN A 110 -1.81 -1.50 -13.68
N VAL A 111 -0.55 -1.80 -13.40
CA VAL A 111 0.34 -0.86 -12.71
C VAL A 111 1.14 -0.04 -13.72
N THR A 112 1.04 1.27 -13.62
CA THR A 112 1.97 2.21 -14.24
C THR A 112 2.93 2.70 -13.15
N VAL A 113 4.22 2.77 -13.48
CA VAL A 113 5.25 3.25 -12.54
C VAL A 113 5.81 4.59 -13.02
N ALA A 114 6.18 5.44 -12.06
CA ALA A 114 6.91 6.68 -12.28
C ALA A 114 8.03 6.80 -11.26
N LYS A 115 9.18 7.35 -11.65
CA LYS A 115 10.36 7.46 -10.78
C LYS A 115 10.39 8.72 -9.91
N ASP A 116 9.57 9.71 -10.25
CA ASP A 116 9.49 11.00 -9.58
C ASP A 116 8.13 11.66 -9.84
N GLY A 117 7.86 12.78 -9.15
CA GLY A 117 6.60 13.50 -9.29
C GLY A 117 6.37 14.12 -10.67
N LEU A 118 7.41 14.45 -11.44
CA LEU A 118 7.25 15.01 -12.79
C LEU A 118 6.78 13.95 -13.77
N GLU A 119 7.40 12.77 -13.74
CA GLU A 119 6.94 11.62 -14.52
C GLU A 119 5.52 11.23 -14.11
N ALA A 120 5.19 11.26 -12.81
CA ALA A 120 3.85 10.96 -12.32
C ALA A 120 2.78 11.90 -12.93
N LEU A 121 3.03 13.21 -12.96
CA LEU A 121 2.13 14.19 -13.59
C LEU A 121 1.96 13.96 -15.09
N GLN A 122 3.03 13.58 -15.80
CA GLN A 122 2.94 13.21 -17.21
C GLN A 122 1.99 12.00 -17.39
N ARG A 123 2.14 10.96 -16.57
CA ARG A 123 1.24 9.79 -16.63
C ARG A 123 -0.20 10.14 -16.31
N LEU A 124 -0.42 11.01 -15.33
CA LEU A 124 -1.76 11.49 -14.93
C LEU A 124 -2.45 12.29 -16.03
N ALA A 125 -1.69 12.97 -16.89
CA ALA A 125 -2.22 13.66 -18.06
C ALA A 125 -2.57 12.69 -19.21
N GLU A 126 -1.91 11.53 -19.30
CA GLU A 126 -2.12 10.53 -20.36
C GLU A 126 -3.35 9.65 -20.10
N GLN A 127 -3.64 9.32 -18.84
CA GLN A 127 -4.75 8.44 -18.48
C GLN A 127 -5.24 8.65 -17.04
N ARG A 128 -6.46 8.19 -16.76
CA ARG A 128 -7.04 8.19 -15.41
C ARG A 128 -6.63 6.92 -14.64
N PHE A 129 -6.24 7.10 -13.37
CA PHE A 129 -5.85 6.00 -12.47
C PHE A 129 -6.86 5.82 -11.35
N ALA A 130 -7.13 4.61 -10.90
CA ALA A 130 -8.04 4.37 -9.79
C ALA A 130 -7.45 4.77 -8.43
N VAL A 131 -6.13 4.62 -8.25
CA VAL A 131 -5.39 4.94 -7.03
C VAL A 131 -3.99 5.43 -7.39
N LEU A 132 -3.50 6.44 -6.68
CA LEU A 132 -2.10 6.88 -6.68
C LEU A 132 -1.42 6.40 -5.40
N ILE A 133 -0.29 5.73 -5.53
CA ILE A 133 0.62 5.40 -4.42
C ILE A 133 1.90 6.18 -4.64
N THR A 134 2.28 7.04 -3.69
CA THR A 134 3.48 7.86 -3.81
C THR A 134 4.37 7.73 -2.59
N ASP A 135 5.68 7.70 -2.80
CA ASP A 135 6.65 8.02 -1.76
C ASP A 135 6.54 9.51 -1.43
N LEU A 136 6.74 9.87 -0.15
CA LEU A 136 6.88 11.25 0.27
C LEU A 136 8.32 11.73 0.17
N GLU A 137 9.29 10.82 0.15
CA GLU A 137 10.71 11.18 0.18
C GLU A 137 11.34 10.96 -1.21
N MET A 138 11.16 11.92 -2.11
CA MET A 138 11.76 11.87 -3.45
C MET A 138 12.71 13.05 -3.70
N PRO A 139 13.88 12.82 -4.34
CA PRO A 139 14.70 13.91 -4.85
C PRO A 139 13.98 14.57 -6.04
N ASN A 140 14.09 15.90 -6.15
CA ASN A 140 13.51 16.78 -7.18
C ASN A 140 12.10 17.33 -6.89
N LYS A 141 11.05 16.52 -7.07
CA LYS A 141 9.67 16.93 -6.76
C LYS A 141 9.16 16.12 -5.60
N ASP A 142 8.99 16.78 -4.47
CA ASP A 142 8.58 16.17 -3.20
C ASP A 142 7.19 15.51 -3.38
N GLY A 143 6.97 14.34 -2.77
CA GLY A 143 5.67 13.67 -2.83
C GLY A 143 4.54 14.57 -2.32
N PHE A 144 4.84 15.52 -1.41
CA PHE A 144 3.88 16.55 -1.00
C PHE A 144 3.48 17.50 -2.13
N GLU A 145 4.42 17.93 -2.96
CA GLU A 145 4.13 18.79 -4.11
C GLU A 145 3.33 18.06 -5.17
N LEU A 146 3.64 16.77 -5.41
CA LEU A 146 2.83 15.93 -6.30
C LEU A 146 1.39 15.84 -5.79
N ILE A 147 1.19 15.59 -4.50
CA ILE A 147 -0.14 15.50 -3.89
C ILE A 147 -0.90 16.83 -4.06
N ALA A 148 -0.23 17.95 -3.80
CA ALA A 148 -0.83 19.27 -3.95
C ALA A 148 -1.25 19.56 -5.41
N ASP A 149 -0.41 19.21 -6.39
CA ASP A 149 -0.73 19.40 -7.81
C ASP A 149 -1.90 18.51 -8.25
N VAL A 150 -1.92 17.26 -7.79
CA VAL A 150 -3.02 16.30 -8.07
C VAL A 150 -4.36 16.83 -7.52
N GLN A 151 -4.34 17.47 -6.35
CA GLN A 151 -5.54 18.04 -5.74
C GLN A 151 -5.94 19.40 -6.29
N GLY A 152 -4.98 20.16 -6.81
CA GLY A 152 -5.23 21.45 -7.46
C GLY A 152 -5.90 21.33 -8.83
N SER A 153 -6.00 20.13 -9.39
CA SER A 153 -6.60 19.88 -10.71
C SER A 153 -7.98 19.24 -10.59
N LEU A 154 -8.99 19.85 -11.21
CA LEU A 154 -10.37 19.32 -11.30
C LEU A 154 -10.44 17.91 -11.93
N GLU A 155 -9.43 17.53 -12.70
CA GLU A 155 -9.37 16.21 -13.32
C GLU A 155 -8.83 15.12 -12.39
N THR A 156 -8.16 15.48 -11.31
CA THR A 156 -7.52 14.51 -10.41
C THR A 156 -7.84 14.76 -8.94
N GLU A 157 -8.69 15.72 -8.61
CA GLU A 157 -9.12 16.04 -7.25
C GLU A 157 -9.80 14.85 -6.54
N ASP A 158 -10.43 13.96 -7.30
CA ASP A 158 -11.12 12.76 -6.81
C ASP A 158 -10.20 11.54 -6.70
N LEU A 159 -8.95 11.65 -7.15
CA LEU A 159 -8.00 10.53 -7.17
C LEU A 159 -7.58 10.19 -5.73
N PRO A 160 -7.92 8.99 -5.22
CA PRO A 160 -7.47 8.62 -3.89
C PRO A 160 -5.96 8.39 -3.87
N ILE A 161 -5.29 9.05 -2.93
CA ILE A 161 -3.83 8.99 -2.77
C ILE A 161 -3.46 8.21 -1.51
N ILE A 162 -2.48 7.32 -1.63
CA ILE A 162 -1.82 6.64 -0.53
C ILE A 162 -0.36 7.07 -0.50
N ALA A 163 0.08 7.61 0.62
CA ALA A 163 1.48 7.96 0.84
C ALA A 163 2.23 6.78 1.47
N ILE A 164 3.49 6.60 1.07
CA ILE A 164 4.46 5.73 1.73
C ILE A 164 5.62 6.61 2.21
N THR A 165 6.15 6.40 3.42
CA THR A 165 7.25 7.21 3.97
C THR A 165 8.19 6.39 4.83
N GLY A 166 9.47 6.75 4.86
CA GLY A 166 10.46 6.18 5.77
C GLY A 166 10.45 6.78 7.17
N HIS A 167 9.96 8.02 7.32
CA HIS A 167 10.08 8.80 8.56
C HIS A 167 8.72 9.13 9.20
N ASP A 168 8.64 8.96 10.52
CA ASP A 168 7.41 9.20 11.28
C ASP A 168 7.01 10.68 11.31
N GLU A 169 7.98 11.60 11.26
CA GLU A 169 7.74 13.06 11.30
C GLU A 169 6.95 13.55 10.09
N MET A 170 7.04 12.86 8.95
CA MET A 170 6.30 13.21 7.75
C MET A 170 4.80 12.88 7.87
N GLN A 171 4.40 11.93 8.73
CA GLN A 171 2.98 11.61 8.94
C GLN A 171 2.18 12.81 9.45
N ALA A 172 2.76 13.60 10.35
CA ALA A 172 2.10 14.75 10.97
C ALA A 172 1.74 15.84 9.94
N ARG A 173 2.52 15.97 8.87
CA ARG A 173 2.32 16.98 7.81
C ARG A 173 1.24 16.56 6.81
N VAL A 174 1.05 15.26 6.59
CA VAL A 174 0.08 14.77 5.59
C VAL A 174 -1.36 14.74 6.11
N HIS A 175 -1.59 14.75 7.44
CA HIS A 175 -2.95 14.84 8.01
C HIS A 175 -3.73 16.10 7.62
N GLN A 176 -3.04 17.13 7.11
CA GLN A 176 -3.64 18.38 6.67
C GLN A 176 -3.99 18.40 5.18
N VAL A 177 -3.66 17.32 4.46
CA VAL A 177 -3.83 17.24 3.02
C VAL A 177 -5.14 16.52 2.73
N GLN A 178 -6.05 17.18 1.99
CA GLN A 178 -7.29 16.55 1.51
C GLN A 178 -6.95 15.40 0.57
N GLY A 179 -7.87 14.54 0.13
CA GLY A 179 -7.58 13.48 -0.87
C GLY A 179 -6.54 12.39 -0.49
N LEU A 180 -5.90 12.48 0.68
CA LEU A 180 -5.02 11.45 1.20
C LEU A 180 -5.82 10.43 2.01
N TYR A 181 -5.87 9.21 1.51
CA TYR A 181 -6.66 8.13 2.10
C TYR A 181 -5.83 7.16 2.94
N GLY A 182 -4.53 7.41 3.13
CA GLY A 182 -3.71 6.65 4.05
C GLY A 182 -2.22 6.94 3.92
N ILE A 183 -1.49 6.63 4.99
CA ILE A 183 -0.03 6.71 5.04
C ILE A 183 0.49 5.37 5.54
N PHE A 184 1.47 4.82 4.84
CA PHE A 184 2.16 3.58 5.22
C PHE A 184 3.62 3.87 5.50
N LYS A 185 4.14 3.26 6.58
CA LYS A 185 5.56 3.37 6.91
C LYS A 185 6.36 2.31 6.16
N LYS A 186 7.57 2.66 5.71
CA LYS A 186 8.55 1.69 5.21
C LYS A 186 9.23 0.99 6.41
N PRO A 187 9.32 -0.36 6.44
CA PRO A 187 8.72 -1.31 5.50
C PRO A 187 7.24 -1.53 5.79
N TRP A 188 6.44 -1.56 4.73
CA TRP A 188 4.98 -1.70 4.81
C TRP A 188 4.53 -3.16 4.91
N ASN A 189 3.30 -3.36 5.40
CA ASN A 189 2.63 -4.65 5.36
C ASN A 189 1.87 -4.81 4.04
N ASP A 190 2.30 -5.77 3.22
CA ASP A 190 1.73 -6.00 1.88
C ASP A 190 0.22 -6.30 1.93
N ARG A 191 -0.26 -7.04 2.95
CA ARG A 191 -1.68 -7.40 3.08
C ARG A 191 -2.55 -6.20 3.43
N GLU A 192 -2.06 -5.34 4.32
CA GLU A 192 -2.77 -4.14 4.73
C GLU A 192 -2.85 -3.12 3.59
N LEU A 193 -1.73 -2.93 2.88
CA LEU A 193 -1.65 -2.05 1.73
C LEU A 193 -2.58 -2.52 0.61
N LEU A 194 -2.58 -3.81 0.28
CA LEU A 194 -3.50 -4.40 -0.70
C LEU A 194 -4.96 -4.15 -0.33
N LYS A 195 -5.36 -4.44 0.92
CA LYS A 195 -6.73 -4.24 1.40
C LYS A 195 -7.15 -2.77 1.30
N ARG A 196 -6.25 -1.83 1.60
CA ARG A 196 -6.52 -0.40 1.49
C ARG A 196 -6.74 0.01 0.03
N VAL A 197 -5.86 -0.42 -0.87
CA VAL A 197 -5.98 -0.14 -2.30
C VAL A 197 -7.25 -0.74 -2.88
N GLU A 198 -7.60 -1.98 -2.51
CA GLU A 198 -8.84 -2.63 -2.93
C GLU A 198 -10.07 -1.84 -2.52
N THR A 199 -10.09 -1.38 -1.26
CA THR A 199 -11.18 -0.54 -0.73
C THR A 199 -11.32 0.73 -1.56
N LEU A 200 -10.22 1.45 -1.81
CA LEU A 200 -10.25 2.73 -2.53
C LEU A 200 -10.59 2.56 -4.02
N ALA A 201 -10.02 1.54 -4.67
CA ALA A 201 -10.32 1.21 -6.06
C ALA A 201 -11.79 0.81 -6.26
N SER A 202 -12.44 0.22 -5.25
CA SER A 202 -13.87 -0.11 -5.30
C SER A 202 -14.79 1.12 -5.26
N LEU A 203 -14.35 2.21 -4.61
CA LEU A 203 -15.13 3.44 -4.50
C LEU A 203 -15.23 4.18 -5.84
N ARG A 204 -14.14 4.16 -6.62
CA ARG A 204 -14.08 4.84 -7.92
C ARG A 204 -14.69 4.06 -9.10
N ARG A 205 -15.10 2.81 -8.85
CA ARG A 205 -15.83 1.98 -9.84
C ARG A 205 -17.34 2.24 -9.86
N ARG A 206 -17.87 3.00 -8.90
CA ARG A 206 -19.30 3.34 -8.79
C ARG A 206 -19.56 4.74 -9.30
#